data_AF-A0A370DZD3-F1
#
_entry.id   AF-A0A370DZD3-F1
#
_cell.length_a   1.000
_cell.length_b   1.000
_cell.length_c   1.000
_cell.angle_alpha   90.00
_cell.angle_beta   90.00
_cell.angle_gamma   90.00
#
_symmetry.space_group_name_H-M   'P 1'
#
loop_
_entity.id
_entity.type
_entity.pdbx_description
1 polymer ?
#
loop_
_entity_poly.entity_id
_entity_poly.type
_entity_poly.pdbx_seq_one_letter_code
_entity_poly.pdbx_strand_id
1 'polypeptide(L)'
;MGCVKLLGHVNEPGPDSLRGYIERNVIALLSNYNKPAIDAPSGKWLGHLCNREKVRSSGLWNQNHVDEDYDPEFLEVFERLVSEMDER
;
A
#
# COMPACT_ATOMS: atom_id res chain seq x y z
N MET A 1 8.41 12.26 -18.74
CA MET A 1 8.67 13.40 -17.82
C MET A 1 7.32 13.91 -17.32
N GLY A 2 6.59 13.04 -16.63
CA GLY A 2 5.32 13.37 -16.00
C GLY A 2 5.63 13.96 -14.64
N CYS A 3 5.33 15.23 -14.45
CA CYS A 3 5.40 15.85 -13.14
C CYS A 3 4.28 15.22 -12.30
N VAL A 4 4.62 14.31 -11.38
CA VAL A 4 3.71 13.89 -10.31
C VAL A 4 3.40 15.15 -9.50
N LYS A 5 2.32 15.83 -9.90
CA LYS A 5 1.77 16.95 -9.17
C LYS A 5 1.21 16.35 -7.89
N LEU A 6 2.04 16.27 -6.85
CA LEU A 6 1.60 16.11 -5.46
C LEU A 6 0.84 17.38 -5.06
N LEU A 7 -0.34 17.59 -5.65
CA LEU A 7 -1.29 18.63 -5.26
C LEU A 7 -2.16 18.08 -4.15
N GLY A 8 -1.62 18.14 -2.95
CA GLY A 8 -2.33 17.90 -1.72
C GLY A 8 -1.42 18.30 -0.59
N HIS A 9 -1.78 19.37 0.12
CA HIS A 9 -1.12 19.83 1.34
C HIS A 9 -0.71 18.61 2.20
N VAL A 10 0.59 18.44 2.46
CA VAL A 10 1.19 17.26 3.14
C VAL A 10 0.50 16.90 4.47
N ASN A 11 -0.26 17.84 5.05
CA ASN A 11 -0.80 17.75 6.40
C ASN A 11 -2.30 17.46 6.51
N GLU A 12 -3.08 17.49 5.42
CA GLU A 12 -4.51 17.21 5.54
C GLU A 12 -4.80 15.72 5.28
N PRO A 13 -5.39 14.98 6.24
CA PRO A 13 -5.74 13.59 6.02
C PRO A 13 -6.86 13.50 4.98
N GLY A 14 -6.62 12.74 3.92
CA GLY A 14 -7.60 12.52 2.86
C GLY A 14 -7.13 11.50 1.82
N PRO A 15 -8.05 10.98 0.99
CA PRO A 15 -7.71 10.01 -0.07
C PRO A 15 -6.75 10.59 -1.13
N ASP A 16 -6.76 11.91 -1.30
CA ASP A 16 -5.89 12.62 -2.25
C ASP A 16 -4.64 13.19 -1.58
N SER A 17 -4.44 12.93 -0.28
CA SER A 17 -3.23 13.32 0.43
C SER A 17 -2.05 12.45 0.01
N LEU A 18 -0.82 12.96 0.19
CA LEU A 18 0.40 12.16 0.02
C LEU A 18 0.37 10.90 0.88
N ARG A 19 -0.10 10.99 2.13
CA ARG A 19 -0.29 9.83 3.01
C ARG A 19 -1.24 8.80 2.38
N GLY A 20 -2.39 9.24 1.87
CA GLY A 20 -3.37 8.38 1.22
C GLY A 20 -2.80 7.73 -0.04
N TYR A 21 -2.04 8.48 -0.83
CA TYR A 21 -1.33 7.97 -1.99
C TYR A 21 -0.31 6.88 -1.64
N ILE A 22 0.53 7.10 -0.63
CA ILE A 22 1.47 6.07 -0.16
C ILE A 22 0.72 4.86 0.40
N GLU A 23 -0.29 5.06 1.23
CA GLU A 23 -1.05 3.98 1.87
C GLU A 23 -1.69 3.04 0.85
N ARG A 24 -2.46 3.57 -0.12
CA ARG A 24 -3.12 2.72 -1.13
C ARG A 24 -2.12 1.94 -1.98
N ASN A 25 -1.03 2.59 -2.40
CA ASN A 25 -0.03 1.94 -3.25
C ASN A 25 0.78 0.87 -2.50
N VAL A 26 1.11 1.08 -1.22
CA VAL A 26 1.78 0.07 -0.40
C VAL A 26 0.87 -1.14 -0.19
N ILE A 27 -0.41 -0.93 0.13
CA ILE A 27 -1.38 -2.02 0.31
C ILE A 27 -1.57 -2.77 -1.00
N ALA A 28 -1.77 -2.05 -2.11
CA ALA A 28 -1.92 -2.61 -3.43
C ALA A 28 -0.68 -3.42 -3.84
N LEU A 29 0.54 -2.93 -3.58
CA LEU A 29 1.79 -3.65 -3.86
C LEU A 29 1.91 -4.94 -3.04
N LEU A 30 1.68 -4.88 -1.73
CA LEU A 30 1.92 -5.99 -0.79
C LEU A 30 0.79 -7.03 -0.73
N SER A 31 -0.40 -6.69 -1.25
CA SER A 31 -1.52 -7.64 -1.30
C SER A 31 -1.17 -8.89 -2.11
N ASN A 32 -1.64 -10.05 -1.71
CA ASN A 32 -1.60 -11.27 -2.52
C ASN A 32 -2.95 -11.56 -3.21
N TYR A 33 -3.92 -10.65 -3.11
CA TYR A 33 -5.27 -10.84 -3.60
C TYR A 33 -5.29 -10.90 -5.14
N ASN A 34 -5.71 -12.03 -5.71
CA ASN A 34 -5.79 -12.26 -7.15
C ASN A 34 -4.49 -12.01 -7.94
N LYS A 35 -3.33 -12.11 -7.28
CA LYS A 35 -2.02 -11.97 -7.92
C LYS A 35 -0.98 -12.93 -7.35
N PRO A 36 0.10 -13.22 -8.10
CA PRO A 36 1.21 -14.01 -7.57
C PRO A 36 1.74 -13.40 -6.29
N ALA A 37 1.92 -14.22 -5.26
CA ALA A 37 2.35 -13.73 -3.97
C ALA A 37 3.83 -13.32 -4.00
N ILE A 38 4.11 -12.03 -3.75
CA ILE A 38 5.47 -11.53 -3.59
C ILE A 38 6.00 -11.96 -2.22
N ASP A 39 5.19 -11.79 -1.18
CA ASP A 39 5.45 -12.26 0.18
C ASP A 39 4.21 -12.97 0.71
N ALA A 40 4.23 -14.31 0.64
CA ALA A 40 3.10 -15.12 1.06
C ALA A 40 2.97 -15.09 2.58
N PRO A 41 1.74 -14.94 3.13
CA PRO A 41 1.55 -14.99 4.57
C PRO A 41 1.98 -16.36 5.10
N SER A 42 2.56 -16.39 6.30
CA SER A 42 2.90 -17.66 6.93
C SER A 42 1.68 -18.58 7.04
N GLY A 43 1.86 -19.90 6.97
CA GLY A 43 0.75 -20.85 7.12
C GLY A 43 0.02 -20.79 8.49
N LYS A 44 0.57 -20.06 9.47
CA LYS A 44 -0.04 -19.79 10.79
C LYS A 44 -0.70 -18.41 10.86
N TRP A 45 -0.86 -17.73 9.73
CA TRP A 45 -1.53 -16.43 9.66
C TRP A 45 -2.96 -16.51 10.20
N LEU A 46 -3.24 -15.75 11.26
CA LEU A 46 -4.56 -15.75 11.90
C LEU A 46 -5.67 -15.24 11.00
N GLY A 47 -5.33 -14.41 10.00
CA GLY A 47 -6.31 -13.92 9.04
C GLY A 47 -6.96 -15.04 8.22
N HIS A 48 -6.37 -16.23 8.11
CA HIS A 48 -7.03 -17.41 7.51
C HIS A 48 -8.36 -17.77 8.21
N LEU A 49 -8.51 -17.44 9.49
CA LEU A 49 -9.73 -17.65 10.28
C LEU A 49 -10.74 -16.50 10.16
N CYS A 50 -10.39 -15.40 9.47
CA CYS A 50 -11.29 -14.27 9.28
C CYS A 50 -12.45 -14.63 8.34
N ASN A 51 -13.64 -14.10 8.63
CA ASN A 51 -14.81 -14.27 7.75
C ASN A 51 -14.73 -13.40 6.47
N ARG A 52 -13.75 -12.50 6.38
CA ARG A 52 -13.57 -11.63 5.21
C ARG A 52 -12.56 -12.22 4.23
N GLU A 53 -13.04 -12.50 3.02
CA GLU A 53 -12.22 -13.08 1.94
C GLU A 53 -10.96 -12.25 1.65
N LYS A 54 -11.12 -10.93 1.51
CA LYS A 54 -10.01 -10.02 1.23
C LYS A 54 -8.88 -10.09 2.27
N VAL A 55 -9.17 -10.37 3.56
CA VAL A 55 -8.11 -10.55 4.58
C VAL A 55 -7.40 -11.89 4.41
N ARG A 56 -8.15 -12.95 4.13
CA ARG A 56 -7.59 -14.30 3.94
C ARG A 56 -6.67 -14.34 2.73
N SER A 57 -7.16 -13.82 1.60
CA SER A 57 -6.53 -13.97 0.29
C SER A 57 -5.46 -12.92 0.02
N SER A 58 -5.57 -11.70 0.59
CA SER A 58 -4.49 -10.71 0.47
C SER A 58 -3.29 -11.01 1.37
N GLY A 59 -3.48 -11.76 2.46
CA GLY A 59 -2.46 -11.91 3.50
C GLY A 59 -2.26 -10.67 4.37
N LEU A 60 -3.14 -9.67 4.24
CA LEU A 60 -3.15 -8.43 5.03
C LEU A 60 -4.40 -8.37 5.91
N TRP A 61 -4.32 -7.69 7.06
CA TRP A 61 -5.53 -7.36 7.82
C TRP A 61 -6.41 -6.31 7.12
N ASN A 62 -5.85 -5.59 6.15
CA ASN A 62 -6.54 -4.55 5.41
C ASN A 62 -7.56 -5.12 4.40
N GLN A 63 -8.61 -4.37 4.14
CA GLN A 63 -9.66 -4.71 3.16
C GLN A 63 -9.68 -3.77 1.96
N ASN A 64 -9.29 -2.51 2.16
CA ASN A 64 -9.30 -1.49 1.12
C ASN A 64 -8.04 -1.61 0.26
N HIS A 65 -8.11 -1.21 -1.01
CA HIS A 65 -6.96 -1.17 -1.93
C HIS A 65 -6.23 -2.50 -2.19
N VAL A 66 -6.69 -3.64 -1.64
CA VAL A 66 -6.02 -4.93 -1.80
C VAL A 66 -6.19 -5.52 -3.20
N ASP A 67 -7.21 -5.09 -3.91
CA ASP A 67 -7.60 -5.49 -5.27
C ASP A 67 -7.31 -4.40 -6.31
N GLU A 68 -6.58 -3.36 -5.92
CA GLU A 68 -6.13 -2.29 -6.81
C GLU A 68 -4.71 -2.60 -7.34
N ASP A 69 -4.40 -2.04 -8.50
CA ASP A 69 -3.02 -1.95 -8.98
C ASP A 69 -2.32 -0.77 -8.31
N TYR A 70 -1.04 -0.95 -7.98
CA TYR A 70 -0.22 0.16 -7.51
C TYR A 70 0.35 0.93 -8.70
N ASP A 71 0.54 2.23 -8.54
CA ASP A 71 1.24 3.12 -9.46
C ASP A 71 2.75 2.98 -9.26
N PRO A 72 3.54 2.46 -10.22
CA PRO A 72 4.98 2.26 -10.03
C PRO A 72 5.78 3.52 -9.68
N GLU A 73 5.33 4.71 -10.07
CA GLU A 73 6.00 5.97 -9.72
C GLU A 73 5.96 6.24 -8.20
N PHE A 74 5.07 5.58 -7.45
CA PHE A 74 4.99 5.74 -5.99
C PHE A 74 6.28 5.32 -5.26
N LEU A 75 7.05 4.38 -5.83
CA LEU A 75 8.28 3.88 -5.20
C LEU A 75 9.34 4.98 -5.09
N GLU A 76 9.45 5.85 -6.11
CA GLU A 76 10.35 7.00 -6.08
C GLU A 76 9.94 8.01 -5.00
N VAL A 77 8.62 8.21 -4.85
CA VAL A 77 8.08 9.09 -3.80
C VAL A 77 8.34 8.49 -2.41
N PHE A 78 8.15 7.18 -2.25
CA PHE A 78 8.35 6.48 -1.00
C PHE A 78 9.83 6.47 -0.58
N GLU A 79 10.74 6.17 -1.51
CA GLU A 79 12.19 6.19 -1.29
C GLU A 79 12.65 7.56 -0.78
N ARG A 80 12.24 8.65 -1.46
CA ARG A 80 12.57 10.01 -1.02
C ARG A 80 12.12 10.29 0.41
N LEU A 81 10.89 9.89 0.78
CA LEU A 81 10.36 10.11 2.12
C LEU A 81 11.12 9.32 3.20
N VAL A 82 11.56 8.10 2.88
CA VAL A 82 12.38 7.27 3.79
C VAL A 82 13.77 7.89 3.97
N SER A 83 14.42 8.33 2.89
CA SER A 83 15.72 9.01 2.97
C SER A 83 15.65 10.29 3.80
N GLU A 84 14.62 11.11 3.62
CA GLU A 84 14.40 12.30 4.46
C GLU A 84 14.16 11.98 5.94
N MET A 85 13.62 10.79 6.25
CA MET A 85 13.46 10.33 7.63
C MET A 85 14.78 9.88 8.25
N ASP A 86 15.64 9.20 7.51
CA ASP A 86 16.93 8.70 7.99
C ASP A 86 17.94 9.83 8.26
N GLU A 87 17.78 10.98 7.62
CA GLU A 87 18.61 12.18 7.84
C GLU A 87 18.21 12.99 9.08
N ARG A 88 17.15 12.60 9.81
CA ARG A 88 16.62 13.31 10.99
C ARG A 88 17.02 12.68 12.31
#